data_AF-A0A147DRF8-F1
#
_entry.id   AF-A0A147DRF8-F1
#
_cell.length_a   1.000
_cell.length_b   1.000
_cell.length_c   1.000
_cell.angle_alpha   90.00
_cell.angle_beta   90.00
_cell.angle_gamma   90.00
#
_symmetry.space_group_name_H-M   'P 1'
#
loop_
_entity.id
_entity.type
_entity.pdbx_description
1 polymer ?
#
loop_
_entity_poly.entity_id
_entity_poly.type
_entity_poly.pdbx_seq_one_letter_code
_entity_poly.pdbx_strand_id
1 'polypeptide(L)'
;MTTLSTRERDRRGGRIVLAVIALIAAAVSVWLHFHTGAIRPSVFWVPTLLGLAYGAAVWPVGMRRGSGWWSNLVWVGFLGVFFVLIATKTFSAPAWFLAVIVGTLLTEAVFPAKRAPTSSVAKLPLDQVRPWSGSGVTAAVTERPFGRPNAKPAVLVTTQDGRTVFLVMDLAAFFDGEKGIAESTNGEQLTFLSRKGIASRSSVLDDATPGLKDGTLFLLTGQRDARPSAVFSDEDAIAFEQWVRTIPED
;
A
#
# COMPACT_ATOMS: atom_id res chain seq x y z
N MET A 1 -23.46 14.21 13.46
CA MET A 1 -22.60 13.01 13.54
C MET A 1 -22.18 12.64 12.14
N THR A 2 -20.93 12.93 11.75
CA THR A 2 -20.41 12.50 10.44
C THR A 2 -20.06 11.02 10.51
N THR A 3 -20.86 10.17 9.87
CA THR A 3 -20.54 8.75 9.69
C THR A 3 -19.25 8.62 8.89
N LEU A 4 -18.24 7.96 9.45
CA LEU A 4 -16.98 7.67 8.76
C LEU A 4 -17.28 6.79 7.54
N SER A 5 -16.64 7.10 6.40
CA SER A 5 -16.71 6.25 5.20
C SER A 5 -16.15 4.87 5.50
N THR A 6 -16.53 3.87 4.69
CA THR A 6 -16.05 2.49 4.85
C THR A 6 -14.52 2.43 4.86
N ARG A 7 -13.86 3.16 3.96
CA ARG A 7 -12.40 3.22 3.86
C ARG A 7 -11.72 3.82 5.08
N GLU A 8 -12.30 4.88 5.67
CA GLU A 8 -11.76 5.48 6.90
C GLU A 8 -11.95 4.54 8.11
N ARG A 9 -13.03 3.77 8.13
CA ARG A 9 -13.27 2.73 9.16
C ARG A 9 -12.27 1.58 9.02
N ASP A 10 -12.09 1.04 7.82
CA ASP A 10 -11.12 -0.04 7.56
C ASP A 10 -9.70 0.41 7.90
N ARG A 11 -9.36 1.67 7.62
CA ARG A 11 -8.07 2.27 8.00
C ARG A 11 -7.87 2.31 9.50
N ARG A 12 -8.88 2.77 10.26
CA ARG A 12 -8.81 2.76 11.73
C ARG A 12 -8.69 1.34 12.27
N GLY A 13 -9.44 0.39 11.70
CA GLY A 13 -9.33 -1.03 12.02
C GLY A 13 -7.91 -1.56 11.80
N GLY A 14 -7.30 -1.27 10.65
CA GLY A 14 -5.92 -1.66 10.34
C GLY A 14 -4.91 -1.11 11.35
N ARG A 15 -5.01 0.16 11.74
CA ARG A 15 -4.12 0.74 12.77
C ARG A 15 -4.25 0.06 14.12
N ILE A 16 -5.49 -0.27 14.51
CA ILE A 16 -5.76 -1.00 15.77
C ILE A 16 -5.13 -2.39 15.69
N VAL A 17 -5.29 -3.10 14.58
CA VAL A 17 -4.68 -4.42 14.38
C VAL A 17 -3.16 -4.35 14.46
N LEU A 18 -2.51 -3.39 13.77
CA LEU A 18 -1.07 -3.19 13.86
C LEU A 18 -0.61 -2.91 15.30
N ALA A 19 -1.34 -2.05 16.03
CA ALA A 19 -1.04 -1.74 17.43
C ALA A 19 -1.20 -2.97 18.34
N VAL A 20 -2.23 -3.79 18.13
CA VAL A 20 -2.44 -5.04 18.87
C VAL A 20 -1.32 -6.05 18.59
N ILE A 21 -0.92 -6.22 17.33
CA ILE A 21 0.21 -7.10 16.96
C ILE A 21 1.50 -6.60 17.62
N ALA A 22 1.76 -5.29 17.59
CA ALA A 22 2.92 -4.71 18.26
C ALA A 22 2.90 -4.97 19.78
N LEU A 23 1.74 -4.85 20.43
CA LEU A 23 1.58 -5.14 21.85
C LEU A 23 1.85 -6.62 22.16
N ILE A 24 1.33 -7.54 21.34
CA ILE A 24 1.58 -8.98 21.48
C ILE A 24 3.07 -9.27 21.32
N ALA A 25 3.73 -8.73 20.30
CA ALA A 25 5.16 -8.91 20.06
C ALA A 25 6.01 -8.37 21.23
N ALA A 26 5.63 -7.22 21.80
CA ALA A 26 6.29 -6.67 22.98
C ALA A 26 6.09 -7.57 24.22
N ALA A 27 4.88 -8.08 24.46
CA ALA A 27 4.59 -9.00 25.56
C ALA A 27 5.39 -10.31 25.44
N VAL A 28 5.48 -10.87 24.22
CA VAL A 28 6.31 -12.06 23.94
C VAL A 28 7.79 -11.76 24.19
N SER A 29 8.28 -10.59 23.79
CA SER A 29 9.65 -10.16 24.05
C SER A 29 9.96 -10.10 25.55
N VAL A 30 9.08 -9.47 26.34
CA VAL A 30 9.21 -9.40 27.80
C VAL A 30 9.11 -10.79 28.44
N TRP A 31 8.20 -11.65 27.99
CA TRP A 31 8.09 -13.02 28.49
C TRP A 31 9.37 -13.83 28.24
N LEU A 32 9.95 -13.72 27.04
CA LEU A 32 11.23 -14.34 26.70
C LEU A 32 12.36 -13.84 27.62
N HIS A 33 12.42 -12.55 27.95
CA HIS A 33 13.42 -12.04 28.89
C HIS A 33 13.40 -12.80 30.23
N PHE A 34 12.21 -12.97 30.82
CA PHE A 34 12.06 -13.62 32.12
C PHE A 34 12.32 -15.15 32.07
N HIS A 35 12.01 -15.81 30.97
CA HIS A 35 12.13 -17.27 30.86
C HIS A 35 13.49 -17.76 30.36
N THR A 36 14.31 -16.86 29.84
CA THR A 36 15.63 -17.21 29.27
C THR A 36 16.76 -17.15 30.27
N GLY A 37 16.49 -16.72 31.52
CA GLY A 37 17.46 -16.75 32.61
C GLY A 37 18.74 -15.96 32.33
N ALA A 38 18.66 -14.91 31.48
CA ALA A 38 19.83 -14.15 31.06
C ALA A 38 20.57 -13.56 32.27
N ILE A 39 21.76 -14.09 32.55
CA ILE A 39 22.61 -13.73 33.72
C ILE A 39 22.97 -12.23 33.71
N ARG A 40 22.94 -11.60 32.54
CA ARG A 40 23.19 -10.16 32.35
C ARG A 40 22.01 -9.51 31.62
N PRO A 41 21.17 -8.72 32.31
CA PRO A 41 20.03 -8.04 31.71
C PRO A 41 20.40 -7.18 30.48
N SER A 42 21.59 -6.60 30.47
CA SER A 42 22.08 -5.76 29.36
C SER A 42 22.18 -6.49 28.02
N VAL A 43 22.45 -7.80 28.02
CA VAL A 43 22.54 -8.62 26.80
C VAL A 43 21.18 -8.74 26.11
N PHE A 44 20.09 -8.56 26.85
CA PHE A 44 18.74 -8.50 26.30
C PHE A 44 18.32 -7.07 25.97
N TRP A 45 18.42 -6.15 26.94
CA TRP A 45 17.84 -4.81 26.82
C TRP A 45 18.56 -3.90 25.83
N VAL A 46 19.88 -4.01 25.67
CA VAL A 46 20.62 -3.17 24.71
C VAL A 46 20.19 -3.49 23.27
N PRO A 47 20.17 -4.75 22.81
CA PRO A 47 19.59 -5.11 21.51
C PRO A 47 18.12 -4.70 21.35
N THR A 48 17.30 -4.82 22.39
CA THR A 48 15.89 -4.39 22.34
C THR A 48 15.75 -2.88 22.10
N LEU A 49 16.47 -2.04 22.85
CA LEU A 49 16.39 -0.59 22.68
C LEU A 49 16.92 -0.15 21.31
N LEU A 50 18.04 -0.75 20.86
CA LEU A 50 18.60 -0.47 19.54
C LEU A 50 17.65 -0.94 18.42
N GLY A 51 17.01 -2.11 18.58
CA GLY A 51 16.05 -2.64 17.61
C GLY A 51 14.81 -1.76 17.50
N LEU A 52 14.28 -1.28 18.63
CA LEU A 52 13.16 -0.33 18.65
C LEU A 52 13.52 0.97 17.93
N ALA A 53 14.68 1.55 18.24
CA ALA A 53 15.15 2.76 17.57
C ALA A 53 15.34 2.54 16.05
N TYR A 54 15.89 1.38 15.68
CA TYR A 54 16.06 0.98 14.27
C TYR A 54 14.72 0.87 13.54
N GLY A 55 13.76 0.14 14.11
CA GLY A 55 12.42 -0.02 13.55
C GLY A 55 11.66 1.31 13.47
N ALA A 56 11.84 2.20 14.44
CA ALA A 56 11.13 3.48 14.47
C ALA A 56 11.73 4.56 13.54
N ALA A 57 13.06 4.59 13.40
CA ALA A 57 13.73 5.67 12.68
C ALA A 57 14.29 5.26 11.31
N VAL A 58 14.92 4.09 11.22
CA VAL A 58 15.64 3.65 10.01
C VAL A 58 14.68 3.02 9.00
N TRP A 59 13.78 2.17 9.49
CA TRP A 59 12.84 1.45 8.65
C TRP A 59 11.93 2.36 7.80
N PRO A 60 11.28 3.41 8.36
CA PRO A 60 10.41 4.26 7.55
C PRO A 60 11.19 5.05 6.51
N VAL A 61 12.45 5.40 6.79
CA VAL A 61 13.31 6.14 5.84
C VAL A 61 13.69 5.26 4.65
N GLY A 62 14.01 3.98 4.89
CA GLY A 62 14.33 3.04 3.82
C GLY A 62 13.12 2.63 2.97
N MET A 63 11.94 2.53 3.58
CA MET A 63 10.71 2.10 2.89
C MET A 63 9.96 3.23 2.17
N ARG A 64 10.16 4.50 2.55
CA ARG A 64 9.46 5.65 1.93
C ARG A 64 10.13 6.18 0.67
N ARG A 65 11.36 5.78 0.36
CA ARG A 65 12.06 6.22 -0.85
C ARG A 65 11.85 5.15 -1.93
N GLY A 66 11.25 5.53 -3.06
CA GLY A 66 11.03 4.67 -4.24
C GLY A 66 12.31 4.15 -4.93
N SER A 67 13.44 4.13 -4.22
CA SER A 67 14.69 3.55 -4.65
C SER A 67 14.87 2.21 -3.95
N GLY A 68 14.85 1.11 -4.73
CA GLY A 68 15.05 -0.25 -4.20
C GLY A 68 16.37 -0.43 -3.44
N TRP A 69 17.38 0.42 -3.70
CA TRP A 69 18.68 0.36 -3.02
C TRP A 69 18.60 0.71 -1.53
N TRP A 70 17.81 1.74 -1.16
CA TRP A 70 17.65 2.13 0.25
C TRP A 70 16.88 1.09 1.06
N SER A 71 15.85 0.48 0.46
CA SER A 71 15.14 -0.64 1.07
C SER A 71 16.06 -1.85 1.30
N ASN A 72 16.90 -2.18 0.31
CA ASN A 72 17.89 -3.25 0.44
C ASN A 72 18.90 -2.97 1.57
N LEU A 73 19.39 -1.73 1.72
CA LEU A 73 20.30 -1.36 2.80
C LEU A 73 19.67 -1.52 4.19
N VAL A 74 18.37 -1.21 4.34
CA VAL A 74 17.64 -1.44 5.58
C VAL A 74 17.53 -2.94 5.88
N TRP A 75 17.19 -3.76 4.88
CA TRP A 75 17.17 -5.21 5.06
C TRP A 75 18.54 -5.79 5.42
N VAL A 76 19.62 -5.29 4.79
CA VAL A 76 20.99 -5.70 5.10
C VAL A 76 21.37 -5.32 6.52
N GLY A 77 21.02 -4.10 6.99
CA GLY A 77 21.28 -3.68 8.36
C GLY A 77 20.52 -4.54 9.38
N PHE A 78 19.24 -4.79 9.13
CA PHE A 78 18.40 -5.64 9.96
C PHE A 78 18.93 -7.08 10.07
N LEU A 79 19.17 -7.73 8.93
CA LEU A 79 19.62 -9.12 8.87
C LEU A 79 21.07 -9.25 9.34
N GLY A 80 21.94 -8.30 8.99
CA GLY A 80 23.34 -8.28 9.41
C GLY A 80 23.47 -8.26 10.93
N VAL A 81 22.76 -7.34 11.61
CA VAL A 81 22.75 -7.29 13.08
C VAL A 81 22.14 -8.57 13.67
N PHE A 82 21.05 -9.07 13.09
CA PHE A 82 20.43 -10.30 13.53
C PHE A 82 21.38 -11.50 13.47
N PHE A 83 22.09 -11.71 12.36
CA PHE A 83 23.06 -12.81 12.22
C PHE A 83 24.29 -12.66 13.12
N VAL A 84 24.80 -11.43 13.30
CA VAL A 84 25.86 -11.16 14.28
C VAL A 84 25.42 -11.55 15.69
N LEU A 85 24.20 -11.17 16.08
CA LEU A 85 23.65 -11.52 17.40
C LEU A 85 23.41 -13.02 17.55
N ILE A 86 22.99 -13.74 16.49
CA ILE A 86 22.92 -15.21 16.50
C ILE A 86 24.30 -15.81 16.78
N ALA A 87 25.34 -15.31 16.10
CA ALA A 87 26.70 -15.83 16.24
C ALA A 87 27.24 -15.69 17.68
N THR A 88 26.74 -14.72 18.45
CA THR A 88 27.10 -14.58 19.87
C THR A 88 26.50 -15.67 20.78
N LYS A 89 25.65 -16.57 20.26
CA LYS A 89 24.97 -17.66 20.99
C LYS A 89 24.21 -17.19 22.24
N THR A 90 23.69 -15.97 22.20
CA THR A 90 22.86 -15.36 23.26
C THR A 90 21.44 -15.12 22.76
N PHE A 91 20.51 -14.84 23.68
CA PHE A 91 19.12 -14.45 23.37
C PHE A 91 18.97 -13.04 22.75
N SER A 92 20.07 -12.41 22.37
CA SER A 92 20.12 -11.07 21.79
C SER A 92 19.44 -10.96 20.43
N ALA A 93 19.49 -12.03 19.62
CA ALA A 93 18.92 -12.03 18.26
C ALA A 93 17.38 -11.98 18.24
N PRO A 94 16.66 -12.86 18.97
CA PRO A 94 15.20 -12.73 19.12
C PRO A 94 14.77 -11.38 19.70
N ALA A 95 15.52 -10.85 20.67
CA ALA A 95 15.27 -9.54 21.29
C ALA A 95 15.34 -8.40 20.27
N TRP A 96 16.39 -8.36 19.46
CA TRP A 96 16.55 -7.42 18.34
C TRP A 96 15.42 -7.56 17.32
N PHE A 97 15.13 -8.78 16.88
CA PHE A 97 14.11 -9.05 15.85
C PHE A 97 12.73 -8.54 16.26
N LEU A 98 12.27 -8.91 17.46
CA LEU A 98 10.98 -8.48 17.98
C LEU A 98 10.93 -6.97 18.20
N ALA A 99 12.02 -6.38 18.70
CA ALA A 99 12.11 -4.94 18.91
C ALA A 99 12.02 -4.13 17.61
N VAL A 100 12.67 -4.58 16.54
CA VAL A 100 12.55 -3.95 15.22
C VAL A 100 11.10 -4.03 14.75
N ILE A 101 10.45 -5.20 14.84
CA ILE A 101 9.03 -5.36 14.47
C ILE A 101 8.11 -4.45 15.29
N VAL A 102 8.32 -4.35 16.61
CA VAL A 102 7.51 -3.47 17.45
C VAL A 102 7.70 -2.00 17.05
N GLY A 103 8.95 -1.58 16.84
CA GLY A 103 9.28 -0.21 16.43
C GLY A 103 8.67 0.18 15.09
N THR A 104 8.69 -0.74 14.11
CA THR A 104 8.09 -0.51 12.78
C THR A 104 6.57 -0.42 12.85
N LEU A 105 5.91 -1.39 13.46
CA LEU A 105 4.45 -1.44 13.56
C LEU A 105 3.87 -0.25 14.33
N LEU A 106 4.50 0.15 15.44
CA LEU A 106 4.08 1.35 16.19
C LEU A 106 4.24 2.61 15.36
N THR A 107 5.34 2.73 14.62
CA THR A 107 5.58 3.91 13.78
C THR A 107 4.58 3.98 12.63
N GLU A 108 4.20 2.85 12.03
CA GLU A 108 3.16 2.82 11.01
C GLU A 108 1.76 3.10 11.58
N ALA A 109 1.47 2.64 12.80
CA ALA A 109 0.21 2.92 13.48
C ALA A 109 0.07 4.41 13.86
N VAL A 110 1.15 5.05 14.32
CA VAL A 110 1.17 6.45 14.78
C VAL A 110 1.36 7.44 13.62
N PHE A 111 2.28 7.14 12.70
CA PHE A 111 2.67 8.00 11.57
C PHE A 111 2.47 7.26 10.23
N PRO A 112 1.21 7.07 9.81
CA PRO A 112 0.92 6.43 8.53
C PRO A 112 1.59 7.20 7.38
N ALA A 113 1.83 6.52 6.26
CA ALA A 113 2.42 7.12 5.06
C ALA A 113 1.74 8.46 4.70
N LYS A 114 2.55 9.43 4.28
CA LYS A 114 2.13 10.81 4.01
C LYS A 114 1.05 10.77 2.91
N ARG A 115 -0.15 11.25 3.25
CA ARG A 115 -1.33 11.27 2.36
C ARG A 115 -1.11 12.25 1.21
N ALA A 116 -1.69 11.96 0.04
CA ALA A 116 -2.08 13.06 -0.86
C ALA A 116 -3.09 13.98 -0.14
N PRO A 117 -3.09 15.29 -0.39
CA PRO A 117 -4.07 16.20 0.19
C PRO A 117 -5.49 15.68 -0.09
N THR A 118 -6.37 15.73 0.92
CA THR A 118 -7.77 15.33 0.74
C THR A 118 -8.37 16.23 -0.32
N SER A 119 -8.92 15.62 -1.37
CA SER A 119 -9.54 16.36 -2.47
C SER A 119 -10.61 17.30 -1.93
N SER A 120 -10.55 18.58 -2.32
CA SER A 120 -11.58 19.58 -2.03
C SER A 120 -12.78 19.47 -2.98
N VAL A 121 -12.78 18.48 -3.88
CA VAL A 121 -13.83 18.29 -4.88
C VAL A 121 -15.09 17.76 -4.20
N ALA A 122 -16.21 18.42 -4.48
CA ALA A 122 -17.51 18.02 -3.94
C ALA A 122 -17.92 16.64 -4.49
N LYS A 123 -18.33 15.74 -3.59
CA LYS A 123 -18.89 14.45 -3.99
C LYS A 123 -20.31 14.66 -4.53
N LEU A 124 -20.61 14.06 -5.67
CA LEU A 124 -21.92 14.15 -6.33
C LEU A 124 -22.69 12.84 -6.20
N PRO A 125 -24.03 12.86 -6.13
CA PRO A 125 -24.84 11.66 -6.30
C PRO A 125 -24.47 10.92 -7.60
N LEU A 126 -24.52 9.57 -7.58
CA LEU A 126 -24.04 8.75 -8.70
C LEU A 126 -24.76 9.06 -10.02
N ASP A 127 -26.05 9.39 -9.96
CA ASP A 127 -26.89 9.78 -11.09
C ASP A 127 -26.48 11.11 -11.72
N GLN A 128 -25.72 11.94 -11.00
CA GLN A 128 -25.25 13.25 -11.45
C GLN A 128 -23.82 13.20 -12.02
N VAL A 129 -23.09 12.11 -11.79
CA VAL A 129 -21.72 11.96 -12.32
C VAL A 129 -21.79 11.57 -13.80
N ARG A 130 -21.37 12.48 -14.68
CA ARG A 130 -21.27 12.21 -16.12
C ARG A 130 -20.12 11.25 -16.42
N PRO A 131 -20.22 10.37 -17.43
CA PRO A 131 -19.08 9.57 -17.87
C PRO A 131 -17.88 10.44 -18.29
N TRP A 132 -16.68 9.92 -18.05
CA TRP A 132 -15.42 10.53 -18.46
C TRP A 132 -14.87 9.83 -19.72
N SER A 133 -14.11 10.58 -20.53
CA SER A 133 -13.42 10.06 -21.72
C SER A 133 -12.11 10.81 -21.93
N GLY A 134 -11.05 10.08 -22.27
CA GLY A 134 -9.72 10.63 -22.54
C GLY A 134 -8.71 9.52 -22.82
N SER A 135 -7.63 9.82 -23.55
CA SER A 135 -6.57 8.84 -23.88
C SER A 135 -7.06 7.48 -24.42
N GLY A 136 -8.15 7.45 -25.20
CA GLY A 136 -8.72 6.21 -25.75
C GLY A 136 -9.47 5.34 -24.72
N VAL A 137 -9.76 5.90 -23.54
CA VAL A 137 -10.47 5.26 -22.45
C VAL A 137 -11.77 5.99 -22.19
N THR A 138 -12.84 5.23 -21.98
CA THR A 138 -14.09 5.78 -21.43
C THR A 138 -14.35 5.17 -20.06
N ALA A 139 -14.86 5.97 -19.14
CA ALA A 139 -15.15 5.56 -17.78
C ALA A 139 -16.57 5.97 -17.39
N ALA A 140 -17.35 5.05 -16.87
CA ALA A 140 -18.71 5.31 -16.39
C ALA A 140 -18.90 4.71 -15.00
N VAL A 141 -19.76 5.34 -14.20
CA VAL A 141 -20.12 4.79 -12.89
C VAL A 141 -21.04 3.59 -13.08
N THR A 142 -20.81 2.56 -12.28
CA THR A 142 -21.64 1.36 -12.20
C THR A 142 -21.70 0.90 -10.74
N GLU A 143 -22.53 -0.08 -10.44
CA GLU A 143 -22.60 -0.69 -9.12
C GLU A 143 -22.28 -2.18 -9.23
N ARG A 144 -21.54 -2.73 -8.25
CA ARG A 144 -21.21 -4.16 -8.21
C ARG A 144 -21.55 -4.79 -6.88
N PRO A 145 -22.22 -5.96 -6.87
CA PRO A 145 -22.35 -6.76 -5.66
C PRO A 145 -20.97 -7.33 -5.29
N PHE A 146 -20.43 -6.94 -4.14
CA PHE A 146 -19.13 -7.40 -3.67
C PHE A 146 -19.27 -8.16 -2.35
N GLY A 147 -19.64 -9.44 -2.43
CA GLY A 147 -19.74 -10.34 -1.25
C GLY A 147 -20.60 -9.82 -0.09
N ARG A 148 -21.45 -8.82 -0.34
CA ARG A 148 -22.28 -8.10 0.63
C ARG A 148 -23.67 -7.87 0.01
N PRO A 149 -24.71 -7.68 0.83
CA PRO A 149 -26.08 -7.50 0.35
C PRO A 149 -26.28 -6.24 -0.50
N ASN A 150 -25.40 -5.24 -0.35
CA ASN A 150 -25.51 -3.97 -1.07
C ASN A 150 -24.42 -3.87 -2.14
N ALA A 151 -24.82 -3.42 -3.33
CA ALA A 151 -23.89 -3.10 -4.40
C ALA A 151 -23.03 -1.88 -4.00
N LYS A 152 -21.74 -1.91 -4.34
CA LYS A 152 -20.82 -0.80 -4.08
C LYS A 152 -20.58 0.02 -5.34
N PRO A 153 -20.34 1.34 -5.21
CA PRO A 153 -19.91 2.17 -6.33
C PRO A 153 -18.63 1.64 -6.98
N ALA A 154 -18.66 1.53 -8.29
CA ALA A 154 -17.57 1.06 -9.12
C ALA A 154 -17.46 1.90 -10.41
N VAL A 155 -16.30 1.83 -11.06
CA VAL A 155 -16.04 2.47 -12.34
C VAL A 155 -15.86 1.38 -13.38
N LEU A 156 -16.75 1.36 -14.36
CA LEU A 156 -16.60 0.60 -15.59
C LEU A 156 -15.66 1.39 -16.51
N VAL A 157 -14.47 0.86 -16.75
CA VAL A 157 -13.48 1.39 -17.68
C VAL A 157 -13.54 0.57 -18.96
N THR A 158 -13.71 1.24 -20.09
CA THR A 158 -13.71 0.62 -21.42
C THR A 158 -12.51 1.11 -22.21
N THR A 159 -11.75 0.16 -22.72
CA THR A 159 -10.59 0.37 -23.60
C THR A 159 -10.80 -0.40 -24.91
N GLN A 160 -9.84 -0.33 -25.83
CA GLN A 160 -9.81 -1.16 -27.03
C GLN A 160 -9.78 -2.68 -26.72
N ASP A 161 -9.19 -3.06 -25.58
CA ASP A 161 -9.03 -4.47 -25.19
C ASP A 161 -10.25 -5.01 -24.42
N GLY A 162 -11.24 -4.16 -24.14
CA GLY A 162 -12.49 -4.56 -23.52
C GLY A 162 -12.88 -3.71 -22.30
N ARG A 163 -13.79 -4.28 -21.51
CA ARG A 163 -14.42 -3.64 -20.35
C ARG A 163 -13.92 -4.25 -19.05
N THR A 164 -13.49 -3.38 -18.14
CA THR A 164 -13.01 -3.76 -16.83
C THR A 164 -13.69 -2.91 -15.76
N VAL A 165 -13.79 -3.42 -14.54
CA VAL A 165 -14.47 -2.72 -13.45
C VAL A 165 -13.50 -2.57 -12.29
N PHE A 166 -13.39 -1.36 -11.75
CA PHE A 166 -12.63 -1.06 -10.55
C PHE A 166 -13.56 -0.55 -9.46
N LEU A 167 -13.35 -0.95 -8.21
CA LEU A 167 -14.07 -0.33 -7.09
C LEU A 167 -13.62 1.12 -6.93
N VAL A 168 -14.56 2.04 -6.69
CA VAL A 168 -14.23 3.46 -6.46
C VAL A 168 -13.28 3.62 -5.28
N MET A 169 -13.48 2.81 -4.23
CA MET A 169 -12.61 2.76 -3.06
C MET A 169 -11.15 2.39 -3.40
N ASP A 170 -10.94 1.46 -4.35
CA ASP A 170 -9.60 1.04 -4.78
C ASP A 170 -8.92 2.09 -5.65
N LEU A 171 -9.66 2.73 -6.55
CA LEU A 171 -9.15 3.85 -7.33
C LEU A 171 -8.78 5.04 -6.44
N ALA A 172 -9.63 5.37 -5.47
CA ALA A 172 -9.35 6.43 -4.50
C ALA A 172 -8.11 6.10 -3.64
N ALA A 173 -7.93 4.83 -3.23
CA ALA A 173 -6.73 4.36 -2.55
C ALA A 173 -5.47 4.49 -3.40
N PHE A 174 -5.57 4.20 -4.70
CA PHE A 174 -4.48 4.38 -5.64
C PHE A 174 -4.11 5.85 -5.86
N PHE A 175 -5.09 6.74 -6.05
CA PHE A 175 -4.81 8.17 -6.25
C PHE A 175 -4.30 8.87 -4.98
N ASP A 176 -4.69 8.40 -3.80
CA ASP A 176 -4.17 8.93 -2.54
C ASP A 176 -2.75 8.40 -2.19
N GLY A 177 -2.20 7.49 -3.00
CA GLY A 177 -0.90 6.86 -2.79
C GLY A 177 -0.91 5.77 -1.71
N GLU A 178 -2.09 5.30 -1.28
CA GLU A 178 -2.22 4.20 -0.32
C GLU A 178 -2.01 2.83 -0.99
N LYS A 179 -2.29 2.75 -2.29
CA LYS A 179 -1.98 1.60 -3.14
C LYS A 179 -1.12 2.04 -4.31
N GLY A 180 -0.09 1.27 -4.64
CA GLY A 180 0.72 1.49 -5.84
C GLY A 180 0.00 1.07 -7.13
N ILE A 181 -0.94 0.13 -7.02
CA ILE A 181 -1.67 -0.48 -8.14
C ILE A 181 -3.14 -0.62 -7.72
N ALA A 182 -4.07 -0.21 -8.58
CA ALA A 182 -5.48 -0.56 -8.45
C ALA A 182 -5.79 -1.78 -9.33
N GLU A 183 -6.53 -2.74 -8.78
CA GLU A 183 -6.84 -4.01 -9.42
C GLU A 183 -8.32 -4.06 -9.81
N SER A 184 -8.60 -4.63 -10.98
CA SER A 184 -9.97 -4.83 -11.42
C SER A 184 -10.68 -5.93 -10.63
N THR A 185 -12.00 -5.81 -10.57
CA THR A 185 -12.88 -6.72 -9.80
C THR A 185 -13.58 -7.76 -10.69
N ASN A 186 -13.29 -7.80 -12.00
CA ASN A 186 -13.89 -8.75 -12.94
C ASN A 186 -13.03 -10.04 -13.05
N GLY A 187 -13.70 -11.19 -13.11
CA GLY A 187 -13.14 -12.53 -12.85
C GLY A 187 -12.59 -13.32 -14.04
N GLU A 188 -12.41 -12.73 -15.22
CA GLU A 188 -11.82 -13.45 -16.36
C GLU A 188 -10.39 -13.00 -16.69
N GLN A 189 -10.10 -11.69 -16.62
CA GLN A 189 -8.76 -11.14 -16.82
C GLN A 189 -8.53 -9.99 -15.84
N LEU A 190 -7.46 -10.11 -15.04
CA LEU A 190 -7.01 -9.05 -14.13
C LEU A 190 -6.49 -7.87 -14.96
N THR A 191 -7.03 -6.68 -14.68
CA THR A 191 -6.56 -5.41 -15.22
C THR A 191 -5.99 -4.59 -14.08
N PHE A 192 -4.85 -3.96 -14.34
CA PHE A 192 -4.13 -3.14 -13.38
C PHE A 192 -4.08 -1.70 -13.86
N LEU A 193 -4.45 -0.75 -12.99
CA LEU A 193 -4.14 0.66 -13.17
C LEU A 193 -2.90 0.97 -12.32
N SER A 194 -1.84 1.48 -12.94
CA SER A 194 -0.57 1.75 -12.26
C SER A 194 0.16 2.96 -12.86
N ARG A 195 1.20 3.42 -12.17
CA ARG A 195 2.14 4.44 -12.68
C ARG A 195 3.49 3.81 -12.96
N LYS A 196 4.16 4.25 -14.02
CA LYS A 196 5.52 3.81 -14.34
C LYS A 196 6.46 4.09 -13.16
N GLY A 197 7.31 3.12 -12.83
CA GLY A 197 8.29 3.24 -11.75
C GLY A 197 7.78 2.86 -10.36
N ILE A 198 6.49 2.51 -10.20
CA ILE A 198 5.94 2.02 -8.93
C ILE A 198 6.16 0.51 -8.75
N ALA A 199 5.96 -0.27 -9.81
CA ALA A 199 6.15 -1.71 -9.76
C ALA A 199 7.65 -2.09 -9.78
N SER A 200 7.98 -3.29 -9.30
CA SER A 200 9.36 -3.80 -9.39
C SER A 200 9.84 -3.84 -10.83
N ARG A 201 11.13 -3.57 -11.06
CA ARG A 201 11.78 -3.68 -12.38
C ARG A 201 11.72 -5.09 -12.98
N SER A 202 11.45 -6.10 -12.15
CA SER A 202 11.29 -7.49 -12.56
C SER A 202 9.83 -7.90 -12.76
N SER A 203 8.90 -6.94 -12.75
CA SER A 203 7.47 -7.21 -12.85
C SER A 203 6.97 -7.02 -14.27
N VAL A 204 5.92 -7.76 -14.61
CA VAL A 204 5.21 -7.65 -15.90
C VAL A 204 4.77 -6.20 -16.20
N LEU A 205 4.51 -5.40 -15.16
CA LEU A 205 4.14 -3.98 -15.30
C LEU A 205 5.30 -3.11 -15.79
N ASP A 206 6.53 -3.40 -15.38
CA ASP A 206 7.72 -2.68 -15.87
C ASP A 206 8.10 -3.14 -17.27
N ASP A 207 8.05 -4.46 -17.51
CA ASP A 207 8.28 -5.06 -18.83
C ASP A 207 7.30 -4.55 -19.88
N ALA A 208 6.06 -4.24 -19.47
CA ALA A 208 5.02 -3.76 -20.37
C ALA A 208 5.10 -2.25 -20.66
N THR A 209 6.00 -1.51 -20.03
CA THR A 209 6.08 -0.05 -20.16
C THR A 209 7.46 0.49 -20.58
N PRO A 210 8.17 -0.16 -21.54
CA PRO A 210 9.46 0.32 -21.99
C PRO A 210 9.30 1.68 -22.68
N GLY A 211 10.13 2.65 -22.31
CA GLY A 211 10.13 3.99 -22.89
C GLY A 211 9.07 4.95 -22.36
N LEU A 212 8.18 4.52 -21.46
CA LEU A 212 7.31 5.46 -20.73
C LEU A 212 8.13 6.24 -19.69
N LYS A 213 7.76 7.50 -19.46
CA LYS A 213 8.35 8.32 -18.41
C LYS A 213 7.87 7.84 -17.05
N ASP A 214 8.73 7.92 -16.03
CA ASP A 214 8.32 7.61 -14.66
C ASP A 214 7.14 8.50 -14.23
N GLY A 215 6.17 7.89 -13.54
CA GLY A 215 4.93 8.56 -13.13
C GLY A 215 3.79 8.51 -14.15
N THR A 216 4.04 8.18 -15.42
CA THR A 216 2.98 8.05 -16.43
C THR A 216 1.96 6.99 -16.01
N LEU A 217 0.68 7.38 -16.03
CA LEU A 217 -0.44 6.51 -15.68
C LEU A 217 -0.79 5.59 -16.87
N PHE A 218 -0.98 4.31 -16.59
CA PHE A 218 -1.33 3.33 -17.62
C PHE A 218 -2.26 2.23 -17.09
N LEU A 219 -3.01 1.63 -18.00
CA LEU A 219 -3.81 0.42 -17.79
C LEU A 219 -3.14 -0.76 -18.46
N LEU A 220 -2.97 -1.86 -17.73
CA LEU A 220 -2.48 -3.13 -18.28
C LEU A 220 -3.49 -4.23 -18.03
N THR A 221 -4.00 -4.85 -19.09
CA THR A 221 -4.79 -6.08 -19.00
C THR A 221 -3.86 -7.27 -19.20
N GLY A 222 -3.98 -8.32 -18.38
CA GLY A 222 -3.09 -9.50 -18.40
C GLY A 222 -3.19 -10.41 -19.64
N GLN A 223 -3.26 -9.86 -20.85
CA GLN A 223 -3.13 -10.61 -22.10
C GLN A 223 -1.64 -10.77 -22.50
N ARG A 224 -1.36 -11.78 -23.33
CA ARG A 224 -0.01 -12.28 -23.66
C ARG A 224 0.91 -11.25 -24.35
N ASP A 225 0.36 -10.18 -24.89
CA ASP A 225 1.14 -9.09 -25.48
C ASP A 225 1.33 -7.99 -24.43
N ALA A 226 2.55 -7.87 -23.90
CA ALA A 226 2.95 -6.98 -22.81
C ALA A 226 2.95 -5.50 -23.22
N ARG A 227 1.83 -4.97 -23.71
CA ARG A 227 1.63 -3.54 -23.96
C ARG A 227 0.47 -3.03 -23.12
N PRO A 228 0.50 -1.76 -22.67
CA PRO A 228 -0.60 -1.21 -21.92
C PRO A 228 -1.85 -1.11 -22.82
N SER A 229 -3.00 -1.50 -22.27
CA SER A 229 -4.32 -1.31 -22.90
C SER A 229 -4.65 0.17 -23.09
N ALA A 230 -4.11 1.03 -22.24
CA ALA A 230 -4.13 2.47 -22.40
C ALA A 230 -2.95 3.14 -21.69
N VAL A 231 -2.48 4.26 -22.23
CA VAL A 231 -1.49 5.15 -21.61
C VAL A 231 -2.11 6.54 -21.56
N PHE A 232 -2.17 7.13 -20.37
CA PHE A 232 -2.83 8.41 -20.15
C PHE A 232 -1.84 9.54 -20.39
N SER A 233 -2.28 10.59 -21.07
CA SER A 233 -1.60 11.88 -21.02
C SER A 233 -1.64 12.44 -19.59
N ASP A 234 -0.72 13.35 -19.25
CA ASP A 234 -0.68 13.96 -17.91
C ASP A 234 -1.99 14.71 -17.60
N GLU A 235 -2.56 15.39 -18.59
CA GLU A 235 -3.84 16.09 -18.48
C GLU A 235 -5.01 15.12 -18.28
N ASP A 236 -5.06 14.04 -19.06
CA ASP A 236 -6.11 13.02 -18.93
C ASP A 236 -6.01 12.26 -17.62
N ALA A 237 -4.79 12.00 -17.12
CA ALA A 237 -4.58 11.37 -15.83
C ALA A 237 -5.10 12.24 -14.68
N ILE A 238 -4.84 13.55 -14.72
CA ILE A 238 -5.37 14.52 -13.74
C ILE A 238 -6.89 14.62 -13.86
N ALA A 239 -7.42 14.74 -15.07
CA ALA A 239 -8.86 14.83 -15.30
C ALA A 239 -9.60 13.58 -14.83
N PHE A 240 -9.04 12.39 -15.10
CA PHE A 240 -9.57 11.12 -14.64
C PHE A 240 -9.53 11.02 -13.11
N GLU A 241 -8.43 11.41 -12.46
CA GLU A 241 -8.33 11.46 -11.00
C GLU A 241 -9.39 12.40 -10.40
N GLN A 242 -9.53 13.61 -10.93
CA GLN A 242 -10.52 14.58 -10.49
C GLN A 242 -11.94 14.03 -10.65
N TRP A 243 -12.21 13.37 -11.78
CA TRP A 243 -13.48 12.72 -12.05
C TRP A 243 -13.79 11.61 -11.05
N VAL A 244 -12.84 10.69 -10.81
CA VAL A 244 -13.01 9.61 -9.80
C VAL A 244 -13.31 10.19 -8.41
N ARG A 245 -12.66 11.30 -8.06
CA ARG A 245 -12.84 11.98 -6.76
C ARG A 245 -14.23 12.62 -6.59
N THR A 246 -14.99 12.83 -7.67
CA THR A 246 -16.40 13.27 -7.58
C THR A 246 -17.33 12.14 -7.12
N ILE A 247 -16.90 10.87 -7.23
CA ILE A 247 -17.75 9.71 -7.01
C ILE A 247 -17.76 9.36 -5.50
N PRO A 248 -18.94 9.15 -4.88
CA PRO A 248 -19.04 8.63 -3.52
C PRO A 248 -18.44 7.22 -3.41
N GLU A 249 -17.83 6.94 -2.25
CA GLU A 249 -17.15 5.67 -1.99
C GLU A 249 -18.07 4.61 -1.35
N ASP A 250 -19.25 5.04 -0.87
CA ASP A 250 -20.22 4.24 -0.12
C ASP A 250 -21.58 4.23 -0.85
#